data_AF-A0A1Z8PVU7-F1
#
_entry.id   AF-A0A1Z8PVU7-F1
#
_cell.length_a   1.000
_cell.length_b   1.000
_cell.length_c   1.000
_cell.angle_alpha   90.00
_cell.angle_beta   90.00
_cell.angle_gamma   90.00
#
_symmetry.space_group_name_H-M   'P 1'
#
loop_
_entity.id
_entity.type
_entity.pdbx_description
1 polymer ?
#
loop_
_entity_poly.entity_id
_entity_poly.type
_entity_poly.pdbx_seq_one_letter_code
_entity_poly.pdbx_strand_id
1 'polypeptide(L)'
;MKPIHIITAFLSFVIFPQSAFADLLINPFPFQERLSDDLGESLIHDIEPAAGHEFSSEHEAHLWSVKRGDSLQDILQRWSDMNDTLLLWDMDGYYLEASKTMDINASYEDAVNAILSEFNGLEGRPIGTIYQDAQVAKKVLVISPSDY
;
A
#
# COMPACT_ATOMS: atom_id res chain seq x y z
N MET A 1 47.05 -18.37 -22.17
CA MET A 1 46.10 -19.00 -21.22
C MET A 1 45.00 -18.00 -20.88
N LYS A 2 43.74 -18.44 -21.01
CA LYS A 2 42.43 -17.86 -20.63
C LYS A 2 41.94 -16.55 -21.32
N PRO A 3 40.72 -16.64 -21.90
CA PRO A 3 39.62 -15.73 -21.53
C PRO A 3 38.36 -16.53 -21.13
N ILE A 4 37.87 -16.39 -19.89
CA ILE A 4 36.73 -15.56 -19.46
C ILE A 4 35.41 -15.96 -20.16
N HIS A 5 34.56 -16.64 -19.41
CA HIS A 5 33.14 -16.86 -19.69
C HIS A 5 32.35 -15.60 -19.35
N ILE A 6 31.41 -15.21 -20.23
CA ILE A 6 30.26 -14.41 -19.86
C ILE A 6 29.02 -15.12 -20.39
N ILE A 7 28.25 -15.65 -19.44
CA ILE A 7 26.88 -16.17 -19.58
C ILE A 7 25.95 -15.00 -19.25
N THR A 8 24.68 -15.12 -19.66
CA THR A 8 23.47 -14.49 -19.05
C THR A 8 22.92 -13.33 -19.87
N ALA A 9 21.62 -13.17 -20.10
CA ALA A 9 20.45 -14.05 -20.16
C ALA A 9 19.33 -13.18 -20.76
N PHE A 10 18.35 -13.83 -21.38
CA PHE A 10 17.11 -13.23 -21.86
C PHE A 10 16.29 -12.58 -20.73
N LEU A 11 15.81 -11.36 -20.96
CA LEU A 11 14.65 -10.77 -20.28
C LEU A 11 13.53 -10.70 -21.33
N SER A 12 12.50 -11.53 -21.21
CA SER A 12 11.24 -11.24 -20.49
C SER A 12 10.28 -10.43 -21.33
N PHE A 13 9.13 -11.00 -21.67
CA PHE A 13 7.84 -10.39 -21.33
C PHE A 13 6.71 -11.41 -21.45
N VAL A 14 6.07 -11.69 -20.32
CA VAL A 14 4.84 -12.46 -20.23
C VAL A 14 3.69 -11.45 -20.39
N ILE A 15 2.76 -11.73 -21.30
CA ILE A 15 1.50 -11.01 -21.46
C ILE A 15 0.41 -11.93 -20.90
N PHE A 16 -0.32 -11.47 -19.88
CA PHE A 16 -1.60 -12.06 -19.45
C PHE A 16 -2.70 -11.02 -19.62
N PRO A 17 -3.77 -11.30 -20.38
CA PRO A 17 -5.01 -10.53 -20.32
C PRO A 17 -5.96 -11.05 -19.24
N GLN A 18 -6.65 -10.11 -18.58
CA GLN A 18 -7.83 -10.30 -17.74
C GLN A 18 -8.97 -11.00 -18.51
N SER A 19 -9.83 -11.76 -17.81
CA SER A 19 -11.25 -11.41 -17.63
C SER A 19 -12.11 -12.53 -17.05
N ALA A 20 -12.98 -12.10 -16.12
CA ALA A 20 -14.37 -12.51 -15.89
C ALA A 20 -14.69 -13.94 -15.44
N PHE A 21 -14.98 -14.05 -14.15
CA PHE A 21 -15.84 -15.07 -13.57
C PHE A 21 -17.29 -14.89 -14.06
N ALA A 22 -17.91 -16.00 -14.44
CA ALA A 22 -19.32 -16.10 -14.78
C ALA A 22 -20.16 -16.48 -13.55
N ASP A 23 -21.41 -16.01 -13.61
CA ASP A 23 -22.65 -16.66 -13.20
C ASP A 23 -23.09 -16.81 -11.72
N LEU A 24 -24.25 -16.17 -11.50
CA LEU A 24 -25.51 -16.73 -11.00
C LEU A 24 -25.81 -16.80 -9.49
N LEU A 25 -27.06 -16.38 -9.22
CA LEU A 25 -28.02 -16.92 -8.25
C LEU A 25 -27.93 -16.43 -6.79
N ILE A 26 -28.83 -15.48 -6.44
CA ILE A 26 -30.01 -15.69 -5.56
C ILE A 26 -30.45 -14.35 -4.94
N ASN A 27 -31.53 -13.80 -5.49
CA ASN A 27 -32.45 -12.88 -4.80
C ASN A 27 -33.44 -13.71 -3.96
N PRO A 28 -33.72 -13.32 -2.70
CA PRO A 28 -35.11 -13.44 -2.23
C PRO A 28 -35.57 -12.33 -1.24
N PHE A 29 -36.49 -11.47 -1.70
CA PHE A 29 -37.70 -10.92 -1.01
C PHE A 29 -37.57 -10.05 0.29
N PRO A 30 -38.63 -9.35 0.77
CA PRO A 30 -39.77 -8.67 0.11
C PRO A 30 -40.06 -7.23 0.62
N PHE A 31 -40.78 -6.47 -0.22
CA PHE A 31 -41.85 -5.48 0.07
C PHE A 31 -42.15 -5.06 1.53
N GLN A 32 -42.11 -3.74 1.79
CA GLN A 32 -43.15 -3.03 2.55
C GLN A 32 -43.36 -1.61 2.01
N GLU A 33 -44.46 -1.42 1.29
CA GLU A 33 -45.15 -0.12 1.22
C GLU A 33 -45.73 0.22 2.59
N ARG A 34 -45.45 1.43 3.09
CA ARG A 34 -46.38 2.11 3.98
C ARG A 34 -46.31 3.63 3.77
N LEU A 35 -47.24 4.09 2.94
CA LEU A 35 -47.69 5.48 2.85
C LEU A 35 -48.22 5.97 4.20
N SER A 36 -47.74 7.14 4.64
CA SER A 36 -48.46 8.11 5.49
C SER A 36 -47.74 9.45 5.27
N ASP A 37 -48.32 10.33 4.46
CA ASP A 37 -49.14 11.47 4.94
C ASP A 37 -48.33 12.33 5.91
N ASP A 38 -47.78 13.44 5.41
CA ASP A 38 -48.43 14.75 5.48
C ASP A 38 -47.87 15.52 6.67
N LEU A 39 -47.10 16.56 6.36
CA LEU A 39 -47.25 17.92 6.87
C LEU A 39 -45.99 18.72 6.54
N GLY A 40 -46.20 19.79 5.80
CA GLY A 40 -45.14 20.66 5.33
C GLY A 40 -44.42 21.39 6.45
N GLU A 41 -43.09 21.36 6.37
CA GLU A 41 -42.28 22.54 6.59
C GLU A 41 -41.32 22.66 5.41
N SER A 42 -41.70 23.48 4.43
CA SER A 42 -40.76 24.06 3.47
C SER A 42 -39.90 25.09 4.19
N LEU A 43 -39.08 24.63 5.13
CA LEU A 43 -37.98 25.42 5.64
C LEU A 43 -36.80 25.14 4.72
N ILE A 44 -36.49 26.12 3.88
CA ILE A 44 -35.26 26.20 3.13
C ILE A 44 -34.11 25.89 4.09
N HIS A 45 -33.52 24.72 3.91
CA HIS A 45 -32.10 24.54 4.10
C HIS A 45 -31.68 23.55 3.03
N ASP A 46 -31.33 24.12 1.88
CA ASP A 46 -30.48 23.50 0.87
C ASP A 46 -29.14 23.10 1.51
N ILE A 47 -29.16 22.09 2.39
CA ILE A 47 -27.98 21.31 2.74
C ILE A 47 -28.08 20.07 1.88
N GLU A 48 -27.51 20.19 0.69
CA GLU A 48 -27.05 19.08 -0.13
C GLU A 48 -26.24 18.10 0.75
N PRO A 49 -26.61 16.82 0.81
CA PRO A 49 -25.88 15.83 1.58
C PRO A 49 -24.57 15.48 0.87
N ALA A 50 -23.47 15.92 1.46
CA ALA A 50 -22.17 15.25 1.53
C ALA A 50 -21.67 14.51 0.27
N ALA A 51 -20.83 15.16 -0.53
CA ALA A 51 -19.83 14.45 -1.35
C ALA A 51 -18.66 15.36 -1.78
N GLY A 52 -18.17 16.21 -0.89
CA GLY A 52 -17.04 17.10 -1.15
C GLY A 52 -15.84 16.81 -0.25
N HIS A 53 -15.61 15.56 0.18
CA HIS A 53 -14.28 15.20 0.63
C HIS A 53 -13.43 14.94 -0.60
N GLU A 54 -13.02 16.04 -1.23
CA GLU A 54 -11.88 16.09 -2.13
C GLU A 54 -10.61 15.85 -1.30
N PHE A 55 -10.43 14.63 -0.77
CA PHE A 55 -9.08 14.10 -0.64
C PHE A 55 -8.69 13.49 -1.99
N SER A 56 -8.76 14.28 -3.06
CA SER A 56 -7.88 14.07 -4.21
C SER A 56 -6.51 14.64 -3.83
N SER A 57 -5.91 14.10 -2.77
CA SER A 57 -4.48 13.91 -2.85
C SER A 57 -4.32 12.78 -3.86
N GLU A 58 -3.92 13.17 -5.07
CA GLU A 58 -3.36 12.31 -6.10
C GLU A 58 -2.21 11.50 -5.50
N HIS A 59 -2.52 10.52 -4.66
CA HIS A 59 -1.57 9.54 -4.18
C HIS A 59 -1.25 8.71 -5.41
N GLU A 60 -0.24 9.15 -6.16
CA GLU A 60 0.26 8.46 -7.34
C GLU A 60 0.51 7.01 -6.96
N ALA A 61 -0.41 6.14 -7.39
CA ALA A 61 -0.31 4.72 -7.15
C ALA A 61 0.88 4.22 -7.95
N HIS A 62 1.89 3.74 -7.23
CA HIS A 62 3.11 3.20 -7.81
C HIS A 62 3.11 1.68 -7.64
N LEU A 63 3.69 0.98 -8.62
CA LEU A 63 3.89 -0.46 -8.53
C LEU A 63 5.17 -0.76 -7.75
N TRP A 64 5.01 -1.26 -6.54
CA TRP A 64 6.08 -1.62 -5.62
C TRP A 64 6.30 -3.13 -5.62
N SER A 65 7.43 -3.57 -6.18
CA SER A 65 7.77 -4.99 -6.24
C SER A 65 8.67 -5.40 -5.09
N VAL A 66 8.34 -6.52 -4.46
CA VAL A 66 9.12 -7.22 -3.44
C VAL A 66 9.46 -8.60 -3.95
N LYS A 67 10.73 -9.02 -3.84
CA LYS A 67 11.11 -10.40 -4.15
C LYS A 67 11.32 -11.18 -2.86
N ARG A 68 10.93 -12.45 -2.88
CA ARG A 68 11.24 -13.38 -1.80
C ARG A 68 12.75 -13.44 -1.56
N GLY A 69 13.15 -13.36 -0.29
CA GLY A 69 14.54 -13.40 0.15
C GLY A 69 15.26 -12.05 0.05
N ASP A 70 14.61 -10.99 -0.43
CA ASP A 70 15.16 -9.64 -0.31
C ASP A 70 15.07 -9.16 1.15
N SER A 71 16.10 -8.46 1.60
CA SER A 71 16.13 -7.80 2.91
C SER A 71 15.09 -6.67 2.95
N LEU A 72 14.31 -6.61 4.03
CA LEU A 72 13.34 -5.55 4.28
C LEU A 72 13.99 -4.16 4.24
N GLN A 73 15.21 -4.05 4.78
CA GLN A 73 15.97 -2.80 4.75
C GLN A 73 16.27 -2.37 3.31
N ASP A 74 16.75 -3.28 2.45
CA ASP A 74 17.03 -3.00 1.04
C ASP A 74 15.77 -2.66 0.23
N ILE A 75 14.66 -3.34 0.50
CA ILE A 75 13.36 -3.08 -0.12
C ILE A 75 12.91 -1.65 0.21
N LEU A 76 12.88 -1.32 1.51
CA LEU A 76 12.43 0.00 1.98
C LEU A 76 13.39 1.09 1.54
N GLN A 77 14.71 0.84 1.50
CA GLN A 77 15.67 1.81 1.00
C GLN A 77 15.39 2.13 -0.47
N ARG A 78 15.19 1.11 -1.30
CA ARG A 78 14.86 1.30 -2.72
C ARG A 78 13.56 2.07 -2.90
N TRP A 79 12.52 1.74 -2.13
CA TRP A 79 11.25 2.45 -2.21
C TRP A 79 11.35 3.90 -1.75
N SER A 80 12.14 4.14 -0.69
CA SER A 80 12.43 5.49 -0.18
C SER A 80 13.15 6.32 -1.24
N ASP A 81 14.18 5.74 -1.88
CA ASP A 81 14.95 6.39 -2.95
C ASP A 81 14.05 6.75 -4.15
N MET A 82 13.12 5.86 -4.52
CA MET A 82 12.14 6.11 -5.60
C MET A 82 11.14 7.22 -5.26
N ASN A 83 10.77 7.36 -3.99
CA ASN A 83 9.80 8.33 -3.49
C ASN A 83 10.47 9.61 -2.93
N ASP A 84 11.76 9.82 -3.18
CA ASP A 84 12.58 10.93 -2.64
C ASP A 84 12.44 11.12 -1.11
N THR A 85 12.26 9.99 -0.40
CA THR A 85 12.08 9.89 1.05
C THR A 85 13.37 9.40 1.67
N LEU A 86 13.74 9.90 2.85
CA LEU A 86 14.89 9.41 3.59
C LEU A 86 14.51 8.21 4.44
N LEU A 87 15.27 7.12 4.37
CA LEU A 87 15.11 5.98 5.27
C LEU A 87 16.05 6.11 6.47
N LEU A 88 15.49 6.01 7.67
CA LEU A 88 16.22 5.82 8.92
C LEU A 88 15.91 4.42 9.44
N TRP A 89 16.92 3.55 9.41
CA TRP A 89 16.81 2.19 9.89
C TRP A 89 17.40 2.08 11.29
N ASP A 90 16.54 1.87 12.29
CA ASP A 90 16.86 1.77 13.71
C ASP A 90 16.60 0.35 14.24
N MET A 91 16.86 -0.66 13.41
CA MET A 91 16.77 -2.07 13.79
C MET A 91 18.13 -2.76 13.66
N ASP A 92 19.14 -2.20 14.32
CA ASP A 92 20.47 -2.79 14.36
C ASP A 92 20.44 -4.24 14.89
N GLY A 93 21.03 -5.16 14.12
CA GLY A 93 21.10 -6.59 14.46
C GLY A 93 19.87 -7.41 14.07
N TYR A 94 18.81 -6.80 13.53
CA TYR A 94 17.66 -7.52 12.99
C TYR A 94 17.77 -7.66 11.48
N TYR A 95 17.80 -8.91 11.02
CA TYR A 95 17.79 -9.22 9.59
C TYR A 95 16.44 -9.84 9.23
N LEU A 96 15.60 -9.02 8.57
CA LEU A 96 14.26 -9.40 8.15
C LEU A 96 14.23 -9.58 6.64
N GLU A 97 13.78 -10.74 6.19
CA GLU A 97 13.68 -11.07 4.76
C GLU A 97 12.21 -11.26 4.36
N ALA A 98 11.86 -10.81 3.16
CA ALA A 98 10.54 -11.07 2.60
C ALA A 98 10.34 -12.58 2.39
N SER A 99 9.28 -13.13 2.98
CA SER A 99 8.96 -14.56 2.91
C SER A 99 8.37 -14.94 1.55
N LYS A 100 7.80 -13.97 0.84
CA LYS A 100 7.16 -14.14 -0.48
C LYS A 100 7.45 -12.97 -1.42
N THR A 101 7.30 -13.24 -2.71
CA THR A 101 7.28 -12.21 -3.75
C THR A 101 5.88 -11.62 -3.83
N MET A 102 5.78 -10.30 -3.90
CA MET A 102 4.51 -9.59 -4.05
C MET A 102 4.70 -8.29 -4.82
N ASP A 103 3.67 -7.89 -5.55
CA ASP A 103 3.59 -6.62 -6.24
C ASP A 103 2.43 -5.83 -5.65
N ILE A 104 2.73 -4.64 -5.13
CA ILE A 104 1.78 -3.79 -4.42
C ILE A 104 1.56 -2.55 -5.27
N ASN A 105 0.33 -2.36 -5.77
CA ASN A 105 -0.04 -1.14 -6.48
C ASN A 105 -0.76 -0.19 -5.51
N ALA A 106 -0.01 0.69 -4.86
CA ALA A 106 -0.53 1.56 -3.81
C ALA A 106 0.33 2.83 -3.65
N SER A 107 -0.09 3.72 -2.75
CA SER A 107 0.78 4.82 -2.32
C SER A 107 2.01 4.27 -1.60
N TYR A 108 3.09 5.07 -1.53
CA TYR A 108 4.30 4.69 -0.80
C TYR A 108 3.99 4.28 0.65
N GLU A 109 3.13 5.04 1.33
CA GLU A 109 2.79 4.84 2.74
C GLU A 109 1.99 3.54 2.94
N ASP A 110 1.03 3.27 2.05
CA ASP A 110 0.26 2.03 2.04
C ASP A 110 1.14 0.81 1.72
N ALA A 111 2.08 0.95 0.77
CA ALA A 111 2.99 -0.12 0.41
C ALA A 111 3.93 -0.47 1.56
N VAL A 112 4.49 0.54 2.25
CA VAL A 112 5.30 0.37 3.46
C VAL A 112 4.49 -0.34 4.54
N ASN A 113 3.26 0.10 4.80
CA ASN A 113 2.40 -0.57 5.78
C ASN A 113 2.09 -2.03 5.39
N ALA A 114 1.86 -2.29 4.11
CA ALA A 114 1.57 -3.63 3.61
C ALA A 114 2.77 -4.58 3.77
N ILE A 115 4.00 -4.15 3.46
CA ILE A 115 5.19 -5.00 3.68
C ILE A 115 5.47 -5.20 5.16
N LEU A 116 5.37 -4.16 5.98
CA LEU A 116 5.56 -4.28 7.44
C LEU A 116 4.53 -5.21 8.08
N SER A 117 3.32 -5.28 7.50
CA SER A 117 2.27 -6.18 7.97
C SER A 117 2.61 -7.67 7.81
N GLU A 118 3.53 -8.02 6.90
CA GLU A 118 4.01 -9.40 6.75
C GLU A 118 4.79 -9.87 7.99
N PHE A 119 5.43 -8.94 8.70
CA PHE A 119 6.21 -9.21 9.89
C PHE A 119 5.38 -9.04 11.18
N ASN A 120 4.07 -8.83 11.05
CA ASN A 120 3.14 -8.80 12.19
C ASN A 120 3.12 -10.18 12.87
N GLY A 121 3.73 -10.27 14.05
CA GLY A 121 3.74 -11.50 14.86
C GLY A 121 5.14 -12.06 15.14
N LEU A 122 6.20 -11.43 14.63
CA LEU A 122 7.57 -11.71 15.05
C LEU A 122 7.94 -10.89 16.28
N GLU A 123 8.79 -11.45 17.15
CA GLU A 123 9.46 -10.67 18.20
C GLU A 123 10.36 -9.61 17.54
N GLY A 124 10.24 -8.34 17.97
CA GLY A 124 10.92 -7.23 17.29
C GLY A 124 10.26 -6.83 15.97
N ARG A 125 8.92 -6.86 15.90
CA ARG A 125 8.15 -6.38 14.75
C ARG A 125 8.63 -4.99 14.32
N PRO A 126 8.95 -4.78 13.03
CA PRO A 126 9.30 -3.46 12.53
C PRO A 126 8.05 -2.57 12.48
N ILE A 127 8.14 -1.38 13.06
CA ILE A 127 7.13 -0.32 12.96
C ILE A 127 7.73 0.81 12.12
N GLY A 128 6.99 1.19 11.08
CA GLY A 128 7.34 2.33 10.24
C GLY A 128 6.56 3.57 10.64
N THR A 129 7.27 4.65 10.94
CA THR A 129 6.69 5.97 11.18
C THR A 129 7.23 6.95 10.15
N ILE A 130 6.33 7.62 9.42
CA ILE A 130 6.70 8.65 8.45
C ILE A 130 6.62 10.01 9.13
N TYR A 131 7.73 10.72 9.14
CA TYR A 131 7.84 12.10 9.59
C TYR A 131 8.00 13.01 8.38
N GLN A 132 7.37 14.18 8.44
CA GLN A 132 7.62 15.25 7.48
C GLN A 132 8.54 16.26 8.16
N ASP A 133 9.80 16.30 7.75
CA ASP A 133 10.74 17.27 8.30
C ASP A 133 10.54 18.62 7.61
N ALA A 134 10.08 19.61 8.37
CA ALA A 134 9.80 20.96 7.87
C ALA A 134 11.08 21.73 7.49
N GLN A 135 12.26 21.30 7.94
CA GLN A 135 13.54 21.95 7.62
C GLN A 135 14.16 21.40 6.33
N VAL A 136 14.02 20.09 6.09
CA VAL A 136 14.59 19.44 4.91
C VAL A 136 13.59 19.38 3.75
N ALA A 137 12.30 19.72 4.00
CA ALA A 137 11.20 19.59 3.05
C ALA A 137 11.12 18.18 2.41
N LYS A 138 11.61 17.17 3.13
CA LYS A 138 11.63 15.75 2.72
C LYS A 138 10.87 14.92 3.73
N LYS A 139 10.22 13.86 3.25
CA LYS A 139 9.64 12.82 4.10
C LYS A 139 10.78 11.94 4.62
N VAL A 140 10.68 11.51 5.87
CA VAL A 140 11.62 10.61 6.52
C VAL A 140 10.83 9.41 7.04
N LEU A 141 11.13 8.22 6.54
CA LEU A 141 10.61 6.96 7.07
C LEU A 141 11.57 6.44 8.13
N VAL A 142 11.09 6.31 9.37
CA VAL A 142 11.84 5.70 10.47
C VAL A 142 11.29 4.30 10.71
N ILE A 143 12.16 3.29 10.67
CA ILE A 143 11.83 1.91 11.02
C ILE A 143 12.51 1.57 12.35
N SER A 144 11.71 1.31 13.37
CA SER A 144 12.18 0.92 14.71
C SER A 144 11.47 -0.37 15.16
N PRO A 145 12.07 -1.17 16.05
CA PRO A 145 11.38 -2.30 16.64
C PRO A 145 10.21 -1.81 17.50
N SER A 146 9.10 -2.55 17.50
CA SER A 146 8.02 -2.31 18.47
C SER A 146 8.55 -2.55 19.88
N ASP A 147 8.64 -1.49 20.69
CA ASP A 147 8.76 -1.62 22.15
C ASP A 147 7.50 -2.34 22.68
N TYR A 148 7.70 -3.34 23.54
CA TYR A 148 6.66 -4.17 24.16
C TYR A 148 6.18 -3.58 25.48
#